data_AF-A0A7W9KH75-F1
#
_entry.id   AF-A0A7W9KH75-F1
#
_cell.length_a   1.000
_cell.length_b   1.000
_cell.length_c   1.000
_cell.angle_alpha   90.00
_cell.angle_beta   90.00
_cell.angle_gamma   90.00
#
_symmetry.space_group_name_H-M   'P 1'
#
loop_
_entity.id
_entity.type
_entity.pdbx_description
1 polymer ?
#
loop_
_entity_poly.entity_id
_entity_poly.type
_entity_poly.pdbx_seq_one_letter_code
_entity_poly.pdbx_strand_id
1 'polypeptide(L)'
;MNVPEKLADKLAARLPLIGDRVDRSPVVAVVRLHGVITPTPSPVSRGSISLNTVESALAKAFGHDRLLAVALAINSPGGSPTQSALVGERIRELAAKKNVPVLAFCEDVAASGGYWLACAADEIYAHRTSMVGSIGVITAGFGLTGLLERFGVERRVYTAGEHKHRLDPFSPVKEEDVAWLKGLQGELHTQFTDWVKQRRGDKLADDPDLFTGEVWTGARALELGLVDGLGSLREIVGQKYPEAEISVAEPRKPLLARLGIAGGGASVFGTAGDKVLSAIDAVEQRAAWSRFGL
;
A
#
# COMPACT_ATOMS: atom_id res chain seq x y z
N MET A 1 14.18 9.97 -63.35
CA MET A 1 13.49 8.72 -62.98
C MET A 1 12.23 9.12 -62.23
N ASN A 2 11.07 9.10 -62.90
CA ASN A 2 9.78 9.44 -62.32
C ASN A 2 9.31 8.30 -61.41
N VAL A 3 9.16 8.58 -60.12
CA VAL A 3 8.42 7.69 -59.22
C VAL A 3 6.94 7.85 -59.57
N PRO A 4 6.22 6.78 -59.94
CA PRO A 4 4.81 6.90 -60.30
C PRO A 4 3.98 7.32 -59.07
N GLU A 5 3.27 8.45 -59.19
CA GLU A 5 2.39 9.09 -58.18
C GLU A 5 1.55 8.10 -57.36
N LYS A 6 1.07 7.02 -57.99
CA LYS A 6 0.20 6.01 -57.37
C LYS A 6 0.87 5.16 -56.27
N LEU A 7 2.20 5.15 -56.16
CA LEU A 7 2.91 4.41 -55.11
C LEU A 7 3.15 5.27 -53.86
N ALA A 8 3.31 6.59 -54.03
CA ALA A 8 3.43 7.53 -52.93
C ALA A 8 2.10 7.64 -52.14
N ASP A 9 0.97 7.67 -52.85
CA ASP A 9 -0.37 7.75 -52.23
C ASP A 9 -0.74 6.50 -51.41
N LYS A 10 -0.30 5.30 -51.84
CA LYS A 10 -0.54 4.05 -51.11
C LYS A 10 0.33 3.87 -49.87
N LEU A 11 1.50 4.52 -49.84
CA LEU A 11 2.38 4.53 -48.67
C LEU A 11 1.92 5.58 -47.65
N ALA A 12 1.42 6.74 -48.10
CA ALA A 12 0.81 7.75 -47.24
C ALA A 12 -0.45 7.24 -46.51
N ALA A 13 -1.24 6.35 -47.15
CA ALA A 13 -2.43 5.74 -46.54
C ALA A 13 -2.13 4.68 -45.45
N ARG A 14 -0.86 4.32 -45.21
CA ARG A 14 -0.44 3.35 -44.19
C ARG A 14 0.40 3.94 -43.06
N LEU A 15 0.69 5.24 -43.09
CA LEU A 15 1.13 5.94 -41.89
C LEU A 15 -0.11 6.42 -41.13
N PRO A 16 -0.20 6.21 -39.80
CA PRO A 16 -1.26 6.85 -39.03
C PRO A 16 -1.08 8.36 -39.21
N LEU A 17 -2.04 8.96 -39.91
CA LEU A 17 -2.12 10.40 -40.11
C LEU A 17 -1.98 11.09 -38.74
N ILE A 18 -0.97 11.95 -38.66
CA ILE A 18 -0.81 12.97 -37.63
C ILE A 18 -1.99 13.94 -37.81
N GLY A 19 -3.17 13.55 -37.32
CA GLY A 19 -4.41 14.23 -37.67
C GLY A 19 -5.61 13.76 -36.85
N ASP A 20 -5.68 12.46 -36.51
CA ASP A 20 -6.70 11.95 -35.60
C ASP A 20 -6.14 11.84 -34.17
N ARG A 21 -5.86 13.00 -33.55
CA ARG A 21 -6.08 13.13 -32.11
C ARG A 21 -7.60 13.09 -31.93
N VAL A 22 -8.17 11.88 -32.06
CA VAL A 22 -9.53 11.57 -31.60
C VAL A 22 -9.64 12.22 -30.22
N ASP A 23 -10.71 12.97 -30.04
CA ASP A 23 -11.12 13.67 -28.82
C ASP A 23 -11.27 12.67 -27.67
N ARG A 24 -10.12 12.19 -27.19
CA ARG A 24 -10.05 11.16 -26.17
C ARG A 24 -10.04 11.88 -24.85
N SER A 25 -11.01 11.54 -24.01
CA SER A 25 -11.20 12.13 -22.69
C SER A 25 -9.89 12.19 -21.89
N PRO A 26 -9.68 13.25 -21.09
CA PRO A 26 -8.63 13.25 -20.10
C PRO A 26 -8.84 12.12 -19.08
N VAL A 27 -7.82 11.80 -18.29
CA VAL A 27 -7.82 10.59 -17.46
C VAL A 27 -7.51 10.92 -16.00
N VAL A 28 -8.27 10.28 -15.12
CA VAL A 28 -7.88 10.09 -13.72
C VAL A 28 -7.41 8.65 -13.58
N ALA A 29 -6.11 8.47 -13.32
CA ALA A 29 -5.51 7.15 -13.22
C ALA A 29 -5.64 6.60 -11.80
N VAL A 30 -6.21 5.41 -11.64
CA VAL A 30 -6.42 4.77 -10.34
C VAL A 30 -5.33 3.75 -10.06
N VAL A 31 -4.66 3.88 -8.92
CA VAL A 31 -3.72 2.88 -8.38
C VAL A 31 -4.35 2.21 -7.17
N ARG A 32 -4.48 0.89 -7.21
CA ARG A 32 -5.01 0.11 -6.09
C ARG A 32 -3.89 -0.27 -5.15
N LEU A 33 -4.01 0.17 -3.90
CA LEU A 33 -3.13 -0.14 -2.79
C LEU A 33 -3.92 -1.04 -1.82
N HIS A 34 -3.95 -2.34 -2.12
CA HIS A 34 -4.76 -3.33 -1.41
C HIS A 34 -3.91 -4.40 -0.73
N GLY A 35 -4.19 -4.67 0.53
CA GLY A 35 -3.55 -5.72 1.32
C GLY A 35 -2.57 -5.22 2.38
N VAL A 36 -1.91 -6.15 3.06
CA VAL A 36 -0.86 -5.85 4.04
C VAL A 36 0.37 -5.27 3.33
N ILE A 37 0.99 -4.28 3.97
CA ILE A 37 2.24 -3.68 3.51
C ILE A 37 3.41 -4.56 3.99
N THR A 38 4.15 -5.18 3.08
CA THR A 38 5.20 -6.17 3.44
C THR A 38 6.35 -6.17 2.44
N PRO A 39 7.62 -6.28 2.87
CA PRO A 39 8.76 -6.41 1.95
C PRO A 39 8.77 -7.75 1.21
N THR A 40 8.09 -8.76 1.74
CA THR A 40 8.03 -10.13 1.21
C THR A 40 6.58 -10.51 0.89
N PRO A 41 6.10 -10.18 -0.33
CA PRO A 41 4.81 -10.65 -0.82
C PRO A 41 4.72 -12.18 -0.77
N SER A 42 3.64 -12.70 -0.19
CA SER A 42 3.33 -14.13 -0.30
C SER A 42 2.96 -14.46 -1.76
N PRO A 43 3.48 -15.55 -2.34
CA PRO A 43 3.06 -16.04 -3.66
C PRO A 43 1.59 -16.44 -3.72
N VAL A 44 0.97 -16.71 -2.57
CA VAL A 44 -0.40 -17.25 -2.46
C VAL A 44 -1.41 -16.19 -2.03
N SER A 45 -0.98 -15.18 -1.27
CA SER A 45 -1.84 -14.06 -0.89
C SER A 45 -2.20 -13.20 -2.11
N ARG A 46 -3.50 -12.92 -2.26
CA ARG A 46 -3.98 -11.95 -3.25
C ARG A 46 -3.96 -10.55 -2.65
N GLY A 47 -2.97 -9.77 -3.04
CA GLY A 47 -2.85 -8.37 -2.64
C GLY A 47 -1.83 -8.19 -1.52
N SER A 48 -0.77 -7.45 -1.82
CA SER A 48 0.25 -7.02 -0.89
C SER A 48 0.88 -5.75 -1.42
N ILE A 49 1.23 -4.84 -0.52
CA ILE A 49 1.79 -3.56 -0.90
C ILE A 49 3.28 -3.56 -0.56
N SER A 50 4.12 -3.34 -1.56
CA SER A 50 5.54 -3.07 -1.43
C SER A 50 5.95 -2.20 -2.61
N LEU A 51 7.06 -1.47 -2.50
CA LEU A 51 7.54 -0.65 -3.62
C LEU A 51 7.66 -1.49 -4.89
N ASN A 52 8.21 -2.71 -4.77
CA ASN A 52 8.38 -3.62 -5.90
C ASN A 52 7.02 -4.03 -6.53
N THR A 53 5.99 -4.28 -5.72
CA THR A 53 4.69 -4.73 -6.28
C THR A 53 3.92 -3.61 -6.96
N VAL A 54 4.03 -2.37 -6.45
CA VAL A 54 3.23 -1.24 -6.93
C VAL A 54 3.95 -0.35 -7.95
N GLU A 55 5.28 -0.42 -8.08
CA GLU A 55 6.08 0.47 -8.95
C GLU A 55 5.58 0.47 -10.40
N SER A 56 5.26 -0.70 -10.96
CA SER A 56 4.78 -0.77 -12.35
C SER A 56 3.40 -0.14 -12.55
N ALA A 57 2.53 -0.20 -11.53
CA ALA A 57 1.23 0.46 -11.54
C ALA A 57 1.37 1.98 -11.38
N LEU A 58 2.23 2.42 -10.45
CA LEU A 58 2.56 3.83 -10.26
C LEU A 58 3.13 4.44 -11.55
N ALA A 59 4.15 3.81 -12.13
CA ALA A 59 4.76 4.27 -13.38
C ALA A 59 3.74 4.34 -14.53
N LYS A 60 2.79 3.40 -14.60
CA LYS A 60 1.71 3.42 -15.58
C LYS A 60 0.72 4.55 -15.32
N ALA A 61 0.30 4.76 -14.07
CA ALA A 61 -0.64 5.80 -13.70
C ALA A 61 -0.09 7.20 -13.98
N PHE A 62 1.13 7.49 -13.53
CA PHE A 62 1.81 8.76 -13.77
C PHE A 62 2.35 8.93 -15.20
N GLY A 63 2.31 7.87 -16.01
CA GLY A 63 2.77 7.85 -17.39
C GLY A 63 1.70 8.26 -18.42
N HIS A 64 0.48 8.60 -18.01
CA HIS A 64 -0.60 8.94 -18.93
C HIS A 64 -0.42 10.34 -19.54
N ASP A 65 -0.51 10.47 -20.87
CA ASP A 65 -0.27 11.75 -21.58
C ASP A 65 -1.34 12.83 -21.32
N ARG A 66 -2.50 12.42 -20.79
CA ARG A 66 -3.66 13.29 -20.51
C ARG A 66 -4.11 13.17 -19.05
N LEU A 67 -3.15 13.02 -18.14
CA LEU A 67 -3.41 12.80 -16.73
C LEU A 67 -3.87 14.09 -16.05
N LEU A 68 -5.07 14.08 -15.46
CA LEU A 68 -5.55 15.18 -14.61
C LEU A 68 -5.21 14.97 -13.14
N ALA A 69 -5.31 13.72 -12.68
CA ALA A 69 -5.03 13.34 -11.30
C ALA A 69 -4.67 11.86 -11.19
N VAL A 70 -3.99 11.48 -10.12
CA VAL A 70 -3.84 10.08 -9.69
C VAL A 70 -4.72 9.84 -8.48
N ALA A 71 -5.57 8.82 -8.55
CA ALA A 71 -6.40 8.37 -7.44
C ALA A 71 -5.81 7.11 -6.81
N LEU A 72 -5.47 7.16 -5.52
CA LEU A 72 -5.04 6.01 -4.73
C LEU A 72 -6.27 5.37 -4.08
N ALA A 73 -6.66 4.18 -4.51
CA ALA A 73 -7.68 3.39 -3.82
C ALA A 73 -7.00 2.54 -2.75
N ILE A 74 -7.18 2.90 -1.47
CA ILE A 74 -6.44 2.33 -0.35
C ILE A 74 -7.36 1.43 0.47
N ASN A 75 -7.00 0.15 0.56
CA ASN A 75 -7.62 -0.81 1.47
C ASN A 75 -6.52 -1.64 2.13
N SER A 76 -6.02 -1.15 3.26
CA SER A 76 -4.86 -1.71 3.93
C SER A 76 -4.94 -1.56 5.45
N PRO A 77 -4.71 -2.65 6.20
CA PRO A 77 -4.54 -2.59 7.64
C PRO A 77 -3.16 -2.03 8.03
N GLY A 78 -2.30 -1.68 7.09
CA GLY A 78 -0.92 -1.27 7.33
C GLY A 78 0.08 -2.41 7.21
N GLY A 79 1.21 -2.30 7.91
CA GLY A 79 2.30 -3.29 7.88
C GLY A 79 3.67 -2.63 8.06
N SER A 80 4.63 -3.03 7.22
CA SER A 80 6.03 -2.57 7.29
C SER A 80 6.16 -1.04 7.22
N PRO A 81 6.78 -0.39 8.23
CA PRO A 81 7.05 1.05 8.21
C PRO A 81 7.91 1.46 7.00
N THR A 82 8.99 0.71 6.74
CA THR A 82 9.90 1.00 5.62
C THR A 82 9.21 0.91 4.27
N GLN A 83 8.39 -0.11 4.02
CA GLN A 83 7.67 -0.20 2.75
C GLN A 83 6.59 0.90 2.62
N SER A 84 5.97 1.30 3.73
CA SER A 84 5.03 2.42 3.75
C SER A 84 5.72 3.73 3.36
N ALA A 85 6.90 4.00 3.93
CA ALA A 85 7.72 5.16 3.60
C ALA A 85 8.16 5.15 2.13
N LEU A 86 8.79 4.05 1.66
CA LEU A 86 9.28 3.93 0.28
C LEU A 86 8.17 4.13 -0.77
N VAL A 87 6.98 3.56 -0.55
CA VAL A 87 5.85 3.73 -1.47
C VAL A 87 5.31 5.16 -1.41
N GLY A 88 5.16 5.73 -0.21
CA GLY A 88 4.70 7.11 -0.03
C GLY A 88 5.64 8.15 -0.66
N GLU A 89 6.94 8.01 -0.43
CA GLU A 89 8.00 8.82 -1.05
C GLU A 89 7.95 8.70 -2.57
N ARG A 90 7.81 7.47 -3.10
CA ARG A 90 7.74 7.24 -4.54
C ARG A 90 6.52 7.91 -5.18
N ILE A 91 5.35 7.81 -4.56
CA ILE A 91 4.14 8.52 -4.99
C ILE A 91 4.43 10.02 -5.07
N ARG A 92 5.11 10.56 -4.06
CA ARG A 92 5.38 11.99 -3.98
C ARG A 92 6.41 12.49 -4.95
N GLU A 93 7.47 11.72 -5.17
CA GLU A 93 8.46 11.96 -6.22
C GLU A 93 7.79 12.03 -7.60
N LEU A 94 6.95 11.04 -7.92
CA LEU A 94 6.26 10.98 -9.21
C LEU A 94 5.28 12.15 -9.40
N ALA A 95 4.52 12.48 -8.36
CA ALA A 95 3.58 13.59 -8.39
C ALA A 95 4.27 14.94 -8.55
N ALA A 96 5.39 15.17 -7.85
CA ALA A 96 6.19 16.38 -8.02
C ALA A 96 6.80 16.46 -9.42
N LYS A 97 7.37 15.35 -9.92
CA LYS A 97 7.96 15.27 -11.27
C LYS A 97 6.95 15.52 -12.38
N LYS A 98 5.71 15.09 -12.20
CA LYS A 98 4.63 15.24 -13.18
C LYS A 98 3.78 16.50 -12.98
N ASN A 99 3.91 17.15 -11.82
CA ASN A 99 3.06 18.25 -11.40
C ASN A 99 1.56 17.91 -11.49
N VAL A 100 1.19 16.76 -10.92
CA VAL A 100 -0.18 16.22 -10.97
C VAL A 100 -0.70 16.01 -9.55
N PRO A 101 -1.94 16.41 -9.24
CA PRO A 101 -2.54 16.17 -7.93
C PRO A 101 -2.78 14.68 -7.66
N VAL A 102 -2.59 14.28 -6.41
CA VAL A 102 -2.88 12.94 -5.93
C VAL A 102 -4.06 12.98 -4.97
N LEU A 103 -5.05 12.13 -5.18
CA LEU A 103 -6.21 11.97 -4.31
C LEU A 103 -6.17 10.57 -3.68
N ALA A 104 -6.30 10.46 -2.37
CA ALA A 104 -6.46 9.19 -1.67
C ALA A 104 -7.93 8.91 -1.37
N PHE A 105 -8.32 7.65 -1.52
CA PHE A 105 -9.65 7.15 -1.20
C PHE A 105 -9.49 5.97 -0.25
N CYS A 106 -9.79 6.19 1.03
CA CYS A 106 -9.83 5.16 2.06
C CYS A 106 -11.10 4.32 1.85
N GLU A 107 -10.92 3.04 1.51
CA GLU A 107 -12.02 2.07 1.37
C GLU A 107 -12.42 1.53 2.75
N ASP A 108 -12.46 0.21 2.96
CA ASP A 108 -12.84 -0.35 4.26
C ASP A 108 -11.85 0.05 5.36
N VAL A 109 -10.55 -0.05 5.08
CA VAL A 109 -9.47 0.27 6.03
C VAL A 109 -8.36 1.08 5.36
N ALA A 110 -7.97 2.18 5.99
CA ALA A 110 -6.72 2.89 5.72
C ALA A 110 -6.06 3.24 7.06
N ALA A 111 -5.48 2.22 7.70
CA ALA A 111 -4.98 2.27 9.06
C ALA A 111 -3.47 2.00 9.12
N SER A 112 -2.77 2.59 10.09
CA SER A 112 -1.32 2.46 10.28
C SER A 112 -0.57 2.79 8.98
N GLY A 113 0.28 1.90 8.47
CA GLY A 113 0.92 2.10 7.17
C GLY A 113 -0.04 2.41 6.02
N GLY A 114 -1.30 1.97 6.06
CA GLY A 114 -2.32 2.36 5.07
C GLY A 114 -2.64 3.86 5.14
N TYR A 115 -2.72 4.42 6.35
CA TYR A 115 -2.88 5.86 6.55
C TYR A 115 -1.61 6.64 6.17
N TRP A 116 -0.42 6.07 6.39
CA TRP A 116 0.83 6.63 5.88
C TRP A 116 0.76 6.86 4.37
N LEU A 117 0.25 5.88 3.62
CA LEU A 117 0.05 5.99 2.17
C LEU A 117 -1.04 7.00 1.80
N ALA A 118 -2.10 7.11 2.59
CA ALA A 118 -3.13 8.14 2.39
C ALA A 118 -2.55 9.55 2.51
N CYS A 119 -1.67 9.79 3.50
CA CYS A 119 -0.96 11.07 3.66
C CYS A 119 -0.01 11.41 2.50
N ALA A 120 0.34 10.46 1.64
CA ALA A 120 1.07 10.75 0.41
C ALA A 120 0.22 11.52 -0.62
N ALA A 121 -1.11 11.54 -0.48
CA ALA A 121 -2.01 12.33 -1.32
C ALA A 121 -2.05 13.82 -0.92
N ASP A 122 -2.56 14.65 -1.83
CA ASP A 122 -2.85 16.07 -1.59
C ASP A 122 -4.22 16.27 -0.95
N GLU A 123 -5.15 15.37 -1.26
CA GLU A 123 -6.46 15.28 -0.62
C GLU A 123 -6.79 13.83 -0.27
N ILE A 124 -7.46 13.60 0.85
CA ILE A 124 -7.84 12.29 1.38
C ILE A 124 -9.35 12.25 1.56
N TYR A 125 -9.99 11.24 1.01
CA TYR A 125 -11.43 10.99 1.11
C TYR A 125 -11.68 9.63 1.74
N ALA A 126 -12.78 9.50 2.46
CA ALA A 126 -13.19 8.22 3.05
C ALA A 126 -14.71 8.03 2.96
N HIS A 127 -15.18 6.79 3.08
CA HIS A 127 -16.58 6.55 3.41
C HIS A 127 -16.82 6.83 4.89
N ARG A 128 -18.06 7.17 5.29
CA ARG A 128 -18.41 7.44 6.70
C ARG A 128 -18.02 6.30 7.64
N THR A 129 -18.08 5.06 7.16
CA THR A 129 -17.79 3.84 7.91
C THR A 129 -16.38 3.30 7.71
N SER A 130 -15.55 3.95 6.88
CA SER A 130 -14.15 3.55 6.71
C SER A 130 -13.41 3.62 8.04
N MET A 131 -12.46 2.73 8.27
CA MET A 131 -11.56 2.79 9.42
C MET A 131 -10.25 3.47 9.04
N VAL A 132 -9.98 4.62 9.66
CA VAL A 132 -8.85 5.50 9.35
C VAL A 132 -8.05 5.78 10.63
N GLY A 133 -6.75 6.02 10.50
CA GLY A 133 -5.88 6.34 11.62
C GLY A 133 -4.96 5.19 11.98
N SER A 134 -5.01 4.69 13.21
CA SER A 134 -4.03 3.76 13.80
C SER A 134 -2.60 4.29 13.69
N ILE A 135 -2.41 5.58 13.99
CA ILE A 135 -1.10 6.25 13.92
C ILE A 135 -0.29 5.82 15.14
N GLY A 136 0.55 4.80 14.95
CA GLY A 136 1.28 4.14 16.01
C GLY A 136 2.16 3.03 15.45
N VAL A 137 3.04 2.50 16.31
CA VAL A 137 4.00 1.44 15.97
C VAL A 137 3.85 0.30 16.96
N ILE A 138 3.76 -0.93 16.45
CA ILE A 138 3.62 -2.12 17.27
C ILE A 138 4.66 -3.17 16.89
N THR A 139 5.04 -3.98 17.86
CA THR A 139 5.78 -5.23 17.67
C THR A 139 5.07 -6.28 18.50
N ALA A 140 4.71 -7.40 17.88
CA ALA A 140 3.96 -8.47 18.53
C ALA A 140 4.66 -9.82 18.30
N GLY A 141 4.55 -10.72 19.27
CA GLY A 141 5.13 -12.05 19.23
C GLY A 141 4.74 -12.86 20.46
N PHE A 142 5.16 -14.14 20.48
CA PHE A 142 4.87 -15.06 21.59
C PHE A 142 6.15 -15.46 22.30
N GLY A 143 6.07 -15.61 23.63
CA GLY A 143 7.08 -16.30 24.42
C GLY A 143 6.76 -17.80 24.52
N LEU A 144 7.77 -18.66 24.36
CA LEU A 144 7.64 -20.12 24.32
C LEU A 144 8.44 -20.82 25.43
N THR A 145 9.03 -20.07 26.37
CA THR A 145 9.86 -20.60 27.46
C THR A 145 9.15 -21.68 28.27
N GLY A 146 7.90 -21.44 28.69
CA GLY A 146 7.12 -22.44 29.45
C GLY A 146 6.72 -23.68 28.63
N LEU A 147 6.64 -23.55 27.30
CA LEU A 147 6.42 -24.69 26.42
C LEU A 147 7.66 -25.59 26.38
N LEU A 148 8.85 -25.00 26.25
CA LEU A 148 10.11 -25.74 26.23
C LEU A 148 10.33 -26.51 27.53
N GLU A 149 10.09 -25.86 28.68
CA GLU A 149 10.18 -26.47 30.00
C GLU A 149 9.25 -27.68 30.13
N ARG A 150 7.98 -27.53 29.72
CA ARG A 150 6.97 -28.59 29.79
C ARG A 150 7.34 -29.83 28.98
N PHE A 151 8.04 -29.65 27.87
CA PHE A 151 8.44 -30.74 26.97
C PHE A 151 9.90 -31.19 27.15
N GLY A 152 10.61 -30.65 28.15
CA GLY A 152 12.01 -31.00 28.42
C GLY A 152 12.97 -30.61 27.29
N VAL A 153 12.63 -29.58 26.51
CA VAL A 153 13.47 -29.09 25.41
C VAL A 153 14.47 -28.07 25.95
N GLU A 154 15.75 -28.37 25.84
CA GLU A 154 16.82 -27.46 26.24
C GLU A 154 17.22 -26.54 25.07
N ARG A 155 17.20 -25.23 25.31
CA ARG A 155 17.70 -24.24 24.35
C ARG A 155 19.16 -23.89 24.65
N ARG A 156 20.05 -24.16 23.69
CA ARG A 156 21.49 -23.82 23.76
C ARG A 156 21.82 -22.77 22.71
N VAL A 157 22.27 -21.60 23.15
CA VAL A 157 22.59 -20.45 22.29
C VAL A 157 23.99 -19.96 22.61
N TYR A 158 24.79 -19.77 21.56
CA TYR A 158 26.13 -19.19 21.63
C TYR A 158 26.22 -18.05 20.63
N THR A 159 26.57 -16.85 21.09
CA THR A 159 26.63 -15.66 20.24
C THR A 159 27.94 -14.91 20.34
N ALA A 160 28.36 -14.31 19.22
CA ALA A 160 29.36 -13.25 19.20
C ALA A 160 28.66 -11.90 19.03
N GLY A 161 28.96 -10.95 19.93
CA GLY A 161 28.28 -9.66 20.04
C GLY A 161 27.19 -9.68 21.12
N GLU A 162 27.28 -8.72 22.05
CA GLU A 162 26.46 -8.63 23.27
C GLU A 162 24.95 -8.63 23.00
N HIS A 163 24.52 -7.94 21.93
CA HIS A 163 23.12 -7.72 21.60
C HIS A 163 22.63 -8.60 20.44
N LYS A 164 23.36 -9.67 20.09
CA LYS A 164 23.04 -10.49 18.90
C LYS A 164 21.84 -11.42 19.11
N HIS A 165 21.34 -11.51 20.33
CA HIS A 165 20.25 -12.40 20.75
C HIS A 165 19.20 -11.66 21.59
N ARG A 166 18.85 -10.43 21.20
CA ARG A 166 17.77 -9.69 21.84
C ARG A 166 16.41 -10.28 21.50
N LEU A 167 15.47 -10.18 22.43
CA LEU A 167 14.04 -10.52 22.24
C LEU A 167 13.81 -11.94 21.72
N ASP A 168 14.66 -12.89 22.14
CA ASP A 168 14.49 -14.28 21.77
C ASP A 168 13.18 -14.86 22.36
N PRO A 169 12.22 -15.32 21.53
CA PRO A 169 10.94 -15.83 22.02
C PRO A 169 11.07 -17.08 22.89
N PHE A 170 12.23 -17.73 22.91
CA PHE A 170 12.47 -18.95 23.68
C PHE A 170 13.30 -18.70 24.95
N SER A 171 13.59 -17.44 25.27
CA SER A 171 14.27 -17.03 26.49
C SER A 171 13.35 -16.14 27.33
N PRO A 172 13.56 -16.04 28.65
CA PRO A 172 12.88 -15.03 29.46
C PRO A 172 13.11 -13.61 28.92
N VAL A 173 12.09 -12.76 29.03
CA VAL A 173 12.18 -11.36 28.61
C VAL A 173 13.20 -10.63 29.48
N LYS A 174 14.10 -9.86 28.84
CA LYS A 174 15.06 -8.98 29.51
C LYS A 174 14.58 -7.54 29.44
N GLU A 175 14.65 -6.82 30.57
CA GLU A 175 14.22 -5.41 30.64
C GLU A 175 15.05 -4.51 29.71
N GLU A 176 16.35 -4.79 29.56
CA GLU A 176 17.25 -4.05 28.65
C GLU A 176 16.81 -4.15 27.19
N ASP A 177 16.34 -5.32 26.75
CA ASP A 177 15.87 -5.55 25.39
C ASP A 177 14.53 -4.85 25.15
N VAL A 178 13.66 -4.84 26.15
CA VAL A 178 12.38 -4.11 26.12
C VAL A 178 12.62 -2.60 26.04
N ALA A 179 13.56 -2.07 26.83
CA ALA A 179 13.92 -0.66 26.80
C ALA A 179 14.48 -0.26 25.42
N TRP A 180 15.37 -1.08 24.85
CA TRP A 180 15.86 -0.88 23.49
C TRP A 180 14.74 -0.91 22.44
N LEU A 181 13.84 -1.89 22.51
CA LEU A 181 12.71 -2.00 21.58
C LEU A 181 11.78 -0.79 21.66
N LYS A 182 11.46 -0.32 22.88
CA LYS A 182 10.64 0.88 23.08
C LYS A 182 11.32 2.13 22.53
N GLY A 183 12.63 2.24 22.64
CA GLY A 183 13.41 3.32 22.01
C GLY A 183 13.22 3.34 20.49
N LEU A 184 13.42 2.19 19.83
CA LEU A 184 13.20 2.06 18.38
C LEU A 184 11.75 2.35 17.96
N GLN A 185 10.78 1.86 18.73
CA GLN A 185 9.36 2.14 18.46
C GLN A 185 9.05 3.64 18.61
N GLY A 186 9.63 4.30 19.60
CA GLY A 186 9.52 5.75 19.78
C GLY A 186 10.07 6.53 18.59
N GLU A 187 11.26 6.17 18.09
CA GLU A 187 11.85 6.79 16.90
C GLU A 187 10.97 6.62 15.65
N LEU A 188 10.42 5.43 15.43
CA LEU A 188 9.52 5.17 14.30
C LEU A 188 8.18 5.90 14.47
N HIS A 189 7.66 5.99 15.70
CA HIS A 189 6.43 6.69 15.99
C HIS A 189 6.55 8.20 15.76
N THR A 190 7.67 8.80 16.14
CA THR A 190 8.00 10.19 15.84
C THR A 190 8.03 10.43 14.33
N GLN A 191 8.72 9.59 13.56
CA GLN A 191 8.74 9.71 12.09
C GLN A 191 7.34 9.65 11.47
N PHE A 192 6.46 8.77 11.99
CA PHE A 192 5.08 8.71 11.50
C PHE A 192 4.28 9.96 11.89
N THR A 193 4.43 10.42 13.13
CA THR A 193 3.79 11.65 13.61
C THR A 193 4.22 12.86 12.75
N ASP A 194 5.50 12.98 12.46
CA ASP A 194 6.07 14.05 11.65
C ASP A 194 5.56 14.00 10.21
N TRP A 195 5.49 12.80 9.62
CA TRP A 195 4.90 12.60 8.30
C TRP A 195 3.44 13.06 8.24
N VAL A 196 2.62 12.67 9.21
CA VAL A 196 1.20 13.07 9.27
C VAL A 196 1.07 14.58 9.48
N LYS A 197 1.81 15.15 10.42
CA LYS A 197 1.81 16.61 10.67
C LYS A 197 2.25 17.40 9.45
N GLN A 198 3.31 16.97 8.77
CA GLN A 198 3.79 17.62 7.55
C GLN A 198 2.73 17.59 6.43
N ARG A 199 2.00 16.48 6.29
CA ARG A 199 1.07 16.28 5.17
C ARG A 199 -0.34 16.80 5.42
N ARG A 200 -0.78 16.83 6.68
CA ARG A 200 -2.11 17.35 7.07
C ARG A 200 -2.04 18.81 7.51
N GLY A 201 -0.92 19.26 8.10
CA GLY A 201 -0.71 20.64 8.53
C GLY A 201 -1.82 21.14 9.45
N ASP A 202 -2.27 22.36 9.20
CA ASP A 202 -3.31 23.06 9.99
C ASP A 202 -4.71 22.40 9.90
N LYS A 203 -4.86 21.34 9.08
CA LYS A 203 -6.13 20.59 9.01
C LYS A 203 -6.37 19.76 10.26
N LEU A 204 -5.32 19.31 10.95
CA LEU A 204 -5.44 18.45 12.13
C LEU A 204 -6.09 19.20 13.29
N ALA A 205 -7.04 18.54 13.95
CA ALA A 205 -7.58 19.03 15.22
C ALA A 205 -6.52 18.95 16.34
N ASP A 206 -6.66 19.79 17.36
CA ASP A 206 -5.90 19.66 18.60
C ASP A 206 -6.56 18.59 19.48
N ASP A 207 -6.25 17.33 19.21
CA ASP A 207 -6.79 16.16 19.91
C ASP A 207 -5.63 15.28 20.41
N PRO A 208 -5.55 14.99 21.73
CA PRO A 208 -4.44 14.25 22.32
C PRO A 208 -4.36 12.79 21.84
N ASP A 209 -5.45 12.24 21.29
CA ASP A 209 -5.54 10.84 20.92
C ASP A 209 -5.04 10.56 19.50
N LEU A 210 -4.78 11.59 18.68
CA LEU A 210 -4.38 11.47 17.27
C LEU A 210 -3.18 10.54 17.03
N PHE A 211 -2.22 10.52 17.95
CA PHE A 211 -0.96 9.79 17.82
C PHE A 211 -0.82 8.68 18.87
N THR A 212 -1.94 8.11 19.30
CA THR A 212 -1.96 7.03 20.31
C THR A 212 -2.08 5.63 19.70
N GLY A 213 -2.32 5.55 18.39
CA GLY A 213 -2.65 4.30 17.69
C GLY A 213 -4.14 4.03 17.58
N GLU A 214 -5.00 4.98 17.97
CA GLU A 214 -6.45 4.82 17.87
C GLU A 214 -6.99 4.79 16.43
N VAL A 215 -8.16 4.18 16.27
CA VAL A 215 -8.85 4.03 14.96
C VAL A 215 -10.17 4.77 15.00
N TRP A 216 -10.43 5.56 13.97
CA TRP A 216 -11.65 6.34 13.84
C TRP A 216 -12.45 5.92 12.62
N THR A 217 -13.78 6.05 12.73
CA THR A 217 -14.65 6.01 11.55
C THR A 217 -14.33 7.20 10.63
N GLY A 218 -14.59 7.07 9.34
CA GLY A 218 -14.36 8.17 8.39
C GLY A 218 -15.09 9.46 8.77
N ALA A 219 -16.27 9.35 9.39
CA ALA A 219 -17.00 10.50 9.92
C ALA A 219 -16.19 11.24 11.02
N ARG A 220 -15.69 10.52 12.02
CA ARG A 220 -14.85 11.11 13.08
C ARG A 220 -13.48 11.55 12.54
N ALA A 221 -12.92 10.83 11.59
CA ALA A 221 -11.67 11.20 10.91
C ALA A 221 -11.78 12.55 10.19
N LEU A 222 -12.95 12.90 9.66
CA LEU A 222 -13.19 14.21 9.06
C LEU A 222 -13.14 15.32 10.12
N GLU A 223 -13.81 15.13 11.26
CA GLU A 223 -13.80 16.10 12.38
C GLU A 223 -12.39 16.31 12.95
N LEU A 224 -11.58 15.26 12.97
CA LEU A 224 -10.19 15.28 13.43
C LEU A 224 -9.21 15.84 12.39
N GLY A 225 -9.66 16.09 11.16
CA GLY A 225 -8.80 16.54 10.07
C GLY A 225 -7.89 15.47 9.48
N LEU A 226 -8.14 14.20 9.80
CA LEU A 226 -7.40 13.07 9.22
C LEU A 226 -7.78 12.83 7.76
N VAL A 227 -8.99 13.23 7.35
CA VAL A 227 -9.46 13.23 5.95
C VAL A 227 -10.04 14.59 5.59
N ASP A 228 -10.11 14.90 4.30
CA ASP A 228 -10.60 16.18 3.76
C ASP A 228 -12.07 16.15 3.40
N GLY A 229 -12.62 14.96 3.15
CA GLY A 229 -14.01 14.82 2.76
C GLY A 229 -14.54 13.40 2.87
N LEU A 230 -15.86 13.29 2.79
CA LEU A 230 -16.56 12.02 2.76
C LEU A 230 -17.09 11.77 1.35
N GLY A 231 -16.86 10.58 0.82
CA GLY A 231 -17.34 10.21 -0.51
C GLY A 231 -16.60 9.02 -1.10
N SER A 232 -17.20 8.42 -2.12
CA SER A 232 -16.54 7.34 -2.88
C SER A 232 -15.63 7.90 -3.97
N LEU A 233 -14.67 7.09 -4.43
CA LEU A 233 -13.80 7.45 -5.56
C LEU A 233 -14.60 7.91 -6.77
N ARG A 234 -15.65 7.16 -7.16
CA ARG A 234 -16.47 7.49 -8.34
C ARG A 234 -17.22 8.80 -8.18
N GLU A 235 -17.76 9.04 -6.99
CA GLU A 235 -18.51 10.26 -6.68
C GLU A 235 -17.61 11.50 -6.74
N ILE A 236 -16.50 11.48 -6.01
CA ILE A 236 -15.59 12.63 -5.93
C ILE A 236 -14.92 12.89 -7.27
N VAL A 237 -14.47 11.84 -7.97
CA VAL A 237 -13.88 12.01 -9.30
C VAL A 237 -14.90 12.52 -10.30
N GLY A 238 -16.14 12.01 -10.28
CA GLY A 238 -17.21 12.49 -11.16
C GLY A 238 -17.61 13.95 -10.90
N GLN A 239 -17.48 14.43 -9.67
CA GLN A 239 -17.72 15.83 -9.32
C GLN A 239 -16.55 16.75 -9.70
N LYS A 240 -15.31 16.34 -9.44
CA LYS A 240 -14.11 17.16 -9.67
C LYS A 240 -13.62 17.14 -11.12
N TYR A 241 -13.81 16.03 -11.81
CA TYR A 241 -13.32 15.78 -13.18
C TYR A 241 -14.41 15.13 -14.04
N PRO A 242 -15.57 15.79 -14.26
CA PRO A 242 -16.72 15.20 -14.96
C PRO A 242 -16.42 14.76 -16.40
N GLU A 243 -15.42 15.37 -17.03
CA GLU A 243 -14.95 15.06 -18.38
C GLU A 243 -13.95 13.90 -18.44
N ALA A 244 -13.48 13.41 -17.29
CA ALA A 244 -12.40 12.44 -17.23
C ALA A 244 -12.88 10.99 -17.25
N GLU A 245 -12.13 10.14 -17.98
CA GLU A 245 -12.24 8.70 -17.90
C GLU A 245 -11.43 8.18 -16.70
N ILE A 246 -12.02 7.28 -15.92
CA ILE A 246 -11.33 6.59 -14.82
C ILE A 246 -10.58 5.38 -15.39
N SER A 247 -9.25 5.41 -15.35
CA SER A 247 -8.39 4.35 -15.88
C SER A 247 -7.65 3.62 -14.76
N VAL A 248 -7.90 2.33 -14.56
CA VAL A 248 -7.22 1.55 -13.51
C VAL A 248 -5.85 1.08 -13.99
N ALA A 249 -4.80 1.52 -13.28
CA ALA A 249 -3.44 1.11 -13.51
C ALA A 249 -3.15 -0.23 -12.80
N GLU A 250 -3.33 -1.33 -13.53
CA GLU A 250 -2.91 -2.65 -13.04
C GLU A 250 -1.37 -2.83 -13.08
N PRO A 251 -0.78 -3.51 -12.08
CA PRO A 251 0.60 -3.96 -12.15
C PRO A 251 0.87 -4.82 -13.39
N ARG A 252 2.09 -4.75 -13.93
CA ARG A 252 2.49 -5.57 -15.07
C ARG A 252 2.46 -7.06 -14.69
N LYS A 253 1.58 -7.83 -15.34
CA LYS A 253 1.56 -9.29 -15.23
C LYS A 253 2.78 -9.88 -15.97
N PRO A 254 3.52 -10.84 -15.40
CA PRO A 254 4.59 -11.54 -16.10
C PRO A 254 4.07 -12.15 -17.41
N LEU A 255 4.91 -12.18 -18.46
CA LEU A 255 4.53 -12.71 -19.78
C LEU A 255 3.98 -14.16 -19.70
N LEU A 256 4.53 -14.98 -18.79
CA LEU A 256 4.06 -16.35 -18.53
C LEU A 256 2.63 -16.41 -17.96
N ALA A 257 2.21 -15.42 -17.18
CA ALA A 257 0.83 -15.29 -16.71
C ALA A 257 -0.14 -14.86 -17.81
N ARG A 258 0.34 -14.16 -18.85
CA ARG A 258 -0.45 -13.79 -20.03
C ARG A 258 -0.65 -14.94 -21.01
N LEU A 259 0.26 -15.91 -21.04
CA LEU A 259 0.16 -17.12 -21.87
C LEU A 259 -0.77 -18.20 -21.27
N GLY A 260 -1.44 -17.93 -20.14
CA GLY A 260 -2.28 -18.91 -19.46
C GLY A 260 -1.50 -20.04 -18.75
N ILE A 261 -0.20 -20.17 -19.03
CA ILE A 261 0.70 -21.16 -18.44
C ILE A 261 0.91 -20.93 -16.93
N ALA A 262 0.77 -19.67 -16.46
CA ALA A 262 0.74 -19.36 -15.03
C ALA A 262 -0.66 -18.89 -14.54
N GLY A 263 -1.70 -18.99 -15.37
CA GLY A 263 -3.07 -18.54 -15.07
C GLY A 263 -4.09 -19.65 -14.82
N GLY A 264 -3.71 -20.91 -15.04
CA GLY A 264 -4.51 -22.09 -14.73
C GLY A 264 -3.78 -22.99 -13.75
N GLY A 265 -3.98 -22.74 -12.46
CA GLY A 265 -3.45 -23.59 -11.39
C GLY A 265 -3.09 -22.75 -10.17
N ALA A 266 -3.98 -22.56 -9.21
CA ALA A 266 -3.96 -23.48 -8.08
C ALA A 266 -3.35 -24.82 -8.50
N SER A 267 -2.06 -25.00 -8.25
CA SER A 267 -1.50 -26.33 -8.27
C SER A 267 -2.34 -27.14 -7.27
N VAL A 268 -3.29 -27.90 -7.83
CA VAL A 268 -3.81 -29.12 -7.22
C VAL A 268 -2.63 -30.06 -6.87
N PHE A 269 -1.43 -29.77 -7.40
CA PHE A 269 -0.11 -30.32 -7.13
C PHE A 269 0.80 -29.48 -6.20
N GLY A 270 0.26 -28.65 -5.31
CA GLY A 270 1.07 -28.13 -4.19
C GLY A 270 1.49 -29.29 -3.30
N THR A 271 2.78 -29.41 -3.00
CA THR A 271 3.28 -30.39 -2.01
C THR A 271 2.58 -30.15 -0.67
N ALA A 272 2.57 -31.13 0.22
CA ALA A 272 2.00 -30.92 1.56
C ALA A 272 2.60 -29.68 2.27
N GLY A 273 3.88 -29.38 2.00
CA GLY A 273 4.56 -28.18 2.49
C GLY A 273 3.96 -26.87 1.96
N ASP A 274 3.67 -26.79 0.66
CA ASP A 274 3.08 -25.59 0.05
C ASP A 274 1.69 -25.27 0.61
N LYS A 275 0.90 -26.30 0.89
CA LYS A 275 -0.42 -26.14 1.52
C LYS A 275 -0.30 -25.62 2.95
N VAL A 276 0.64 -26.13 3.73
CA VAL A 276 0.88 -25.64 5.11
C VAL A 276 1.34 -24.18 5.10
N LEU A 277 2.29 -23.83 4.25
CA LEU A 277 2.77 -22.44 4.14
C LEU A 277 1.64 -21.49 3.73
N SER A 278 0.81 -21.87 2.75
CA SER A 278 -0.33 -21.05 2.33
C SER A 278 -1.37 -20.85 3.45
N ALA A 279 -1.55 -21.85 4.32
CA ALA A 279 -2.47 -21.74 5.45
C ALA A 279 -1.92 -20.80 6.52
N ILE A 280 -0.61 -20.83 6.79
CA ILE A 280 0.04 -19.91 7.72
C ILE A 280 -0.09 -18.47 7.21
N ASP A 281 0.24 -18.23 5.94
CA ASP A 281 0.11 -16.91 5.32
C ASP A 281 -1.34 -16.38 5.41
N ALA A 282 -2.33 -17.23 5.14
CA ALA A 282 -3.74 -16.87 5.22
C ALA A 282 -4.17 -16.50 6.65
N VAL A 283 -3.65 -17.21 7.66
CA VAL A 283 -3.90 -16.90 9.08
C VAL A 283 -3.26 -15.57 9.47
N GLU A 284 -2.01 -15.30 9.06
CA GLU A 284 -1.34 -14.03 9.34
C GLU A 284 -2.06 -12.85 8.69
N GLN A 285 -2.47 -12.99 7.41
CA GLN A 285 -3.27 -11.98 6.74
C GLN A 285 -4.59 -11.76 7.49
N ARG A 286 -5.35 -12.82 7.78
CA ARG A 286 -6.61 -12.71 8.53
C ARG A 286 -6.40 -12.05 9.89
N ALA A 287 -5.31 -12.35 10.60
CA ALA A 287 -5.02 -11.72 11.88
C ALA A 287 -4.85 -10.20 11.73
N ALA A 288 -4.16 -9.74 10.69
CA ALA A 288 -3.96 -8.32 10.42
C ALA A 288 -5.27 -7.55 10.15
N TRP A 289 -6.26 -8.21 9.54
CA TRP A 289 -7.59 -7.65 9.26
C TRP A 289 -8.57 -7.80 10.44
N SER A 290 -8.45 -8.88 11.22
CA SER A 290 -9.39 -9.22 12.29
C SER A 290 -9.49 -8.17 13.39
N ARG A 291 -8.42 -7.40 13.63
CA ARG A 291 -8.44 -6.27 14.57
C ARG A 291 -9.40 -5.15 14.18
N PHE A 292 -9.81 -5.12 12.91
CA PHE A 292 -10.79 -4.20 12.35
C PHE A 292 -12.16 -4.86 12.14
N GLY A 293 -12.36 -6.10 12.61
CA GLY A 293 -13.62 -6.83 12.41
C GLY A 293 -13.82 -7.39 11.00
N LEU A 294 -12.73 -7.56 10.22
CA LEU A 294 -12.71 -8.07 8.85
C LEU A 294 -11.95 -9.39 8.72
#